data_AF-A0A140NLP9-F1
#
_entry.id   AF-A0A140NLP9-F1
#
_cell.length_a   1.000
_cell.length_b   1.000
_cell.length_c   1.000
_cell.angle_alpha   90.00
_cell.angle_beta   90.00
_cell.angle_gamma   90.00
#
_symmetry.space_group_name_H-M   'P 1'
#
loop_
_entity.id
_entity.type
_entity.pdbx_description
1 polymer ?
#
loop_
_entity_poly.entity_id
_entity_poly.type
_entity_poly.pdbx_seq_one_letter_code
_entity_poly.pdbx_strand_id
1 'polypeptide(L)'
;MMTQKWFFLLFVLFFSLLMSGCANVRWKHPTPSREIIQLMMSEIQGARNIDEEEFAVEETLARLKAQKVSHGTRPFQVVLFGKDHEIRVEGYSEYFDSFGIISDADFARFSIPNKNNIQGYYYSYRGTMKAVDYSLPHMVRDSNSKDSLVLYTKPLTNYQITVIYLEGAQYQFNYGSMPISIGIFGPAKSYKNSFDGRFYISPSDKTNRYQLRSPMY
;
A
#
# COMPACT_ATOMS: atom_id res chain seq x y z
N MET A 1 -2.44 48.13 -47.96
CA MET A 1 -3.16 48.01 -46.67
C MET A 1 -4.00 46.72 -46.53
N MET A 2 -3.77 45.68 -47.36
CA MET A 2 -4.57 44.44 -47.35
C MET A 2 -3.90 43.28 -46.58
N THR A 3 -2.57 43.28 -46.49
CA THR A 3 -1.76 42.23 -45.85
C THR A 3 -1.82 42.23 -44.33
N GLN A 4 -1.87 43.40 -43.69
CA GLN A 4 -1.87 43.51 -42.22
C GLN A 4 -3.14 42.94 -41.55
N LYS A 5 -4.30 43.04 -42.22
CA LYS A 5 -5.58 42.49 -41.72
C LYS A 5 -5.59 40.95 -41.76
N TRP A 6 -4.92 40.36 -42.75
CA TRP A 6 -4.80 38.91 -42.89
C TRP A 6 -3.88 38.29 -41.83
N PHE A 7 -2.76 38.95 -41.51
CA PHE A 7 -1.88 38.51 -40.43
C PHE A 7 -2.56 38.55 -39.06
N PHE A 8 -3.37 39.59 -38.80
CA PHE A 8 -4.12 39.68 -37.55
C PHE A 8 -5.18 38.56 -37.42
N LEU A 9 -5.89 38.25 -38.50
CA LEU A 9 -6.86 37.15 -38.55
C LEU A 9 -6.19 35.78 -38.31
N LEU A 10 -5.05 35.52 -38.96
CA LEU A 10 -4.27 34.30 -38.74
C LEU A 10 -3.75 34.20 -37.30
N PHE A 11 -3.30 35.30 -36.71
CA PHE A 11 -2.84 35.33 -35.33
C PHE A 11 -3.98 35.01 -34.35
N VAL A 12 -5.17 35.61 -34.54
CA VAL A 12 -6.34 35.32 -33.70
C VAL A 12 -6.81 33.87 -33.86
N LEU A 13 -6.76 33.32 -35.08
CA LEU A 13 -7.14 31.92 -35.35
C LEU A 13 -6.14 30.92 -34.76
N PHE A 14 -4.84 31.25 -34.80
CA PHE A 14 -3.80 30.44 -34.18
C PHE A 14 -3.88 30.46 -32.65
N PHE A 15 -4.15 31.64 -32.07
CA PHE A 15 -4.29 31.80 -30.62
C PHE A 15 -5.56 31.11 -30.09
N SER A 16 -6.67 31.14 -30.84
CA SER A 16 -7.89 30.41 -30.48
C SER A 16 -7.70 28.89 -30.58
N LEU A 17 -6.98 28.41 -31.61
CA LEU A 17 -6.61 27.00 -31.74
C LEU A 17 -5.70 26.54 -30.58
N LEU A 18 -4.69 27.30 -30.20
CA LEU A 18 -3.83 27.01 -29.04
C LEU A 18 -4.62 26.96 -27.73
N MET A 19 -5.50 27.93 -27.49
CA MET A 19 -6.33 27.97 -26.29
C MET A 19 -7.36 26.83 -26.25
N SER A 20 -7.89 26.41 -27.39
CA SER A 20 -8.79 25.24 -27.49
C SER A 20 -8.06 23.89 -27.34
N GLY A 21 -6.79 23.81 -27.79
CA GLY A 21 -5.95 22.63 -27.66
C GLY A 21 -5.46 22.38 -26.21
N CYS A 22 -5.29 23.44 -25.42
CA CYS A 22 -4.88 23.34 -24.02
C CYS A 22 -6.05 23.10 -23.05
N ALA A 23 -7.29 23.43 -23.43
CA ALA A 23 -8.43 23.35 -22.52
C ALA A 23 -9.06 21.94 -22.39
N ASN A 24 -8.86 21.04 -23.37
CA ASN A 24 -9.64 19.80 -23.47
C ASN A 24 -8.85 18.48 -23.38
N VAL A 25 -7.52 18.50 -23.25
CA VAL A 25 -6.77 17.29 -22.90
C VAL A 25 -6.53 17.26 -21.40
N ARG A 26 -7.62 17.18 -20.62
CA ARG A 26 -7.51 16.69 -19.25
C ARG A 26 -7.19 15.21 -19.39
N TRP A 27 -5.91 14.88 -19.40
CA TRP A 27 -5.41 13.49 -19.40
C TRP A 27 -6.09 12.79 -18.22
N LYS A 28 -7.21 12.12 -18.49
CA LYS A 28 -7.92 11.35 -17.49
C LYS A 28 -7.10 10.09 -17.34
N HIS A 29 -6.26 10.08 -16.32
CA HIS A 29 -5.50 8.89 -16.00
C HIS A 29 -6.47 7.70 -15.82
N PRO A 30 -6.12 6.52 -16.34
CA PRO A 30 -6.94 5.33 -16.15
C PRO A 30 -7.09 5.04 -14.66
N THR A 31 -8.28 4.62 -14.29
CA THR A 31 -8.61 4.08 -12.96
C THR A 31 -8.83 2.58 -13.10
N PRO A 32 -8.44 1.73 -12.14
CA PRO A 32 -8.66 0.30 -12.21
C PRO A 32 -10.14 -0.03 -12.43
N SER A 33 -10.41 -0.99 -13.32
CA SER A 33 -11.75 -1.51 -13.54
C SER A 33 -12.22 -2.36 -12.35
N ARG A 34 -13.53 -2.63 -12.28
CA ARG A 34 -14.09 -3.47 -11.22
C ARG A 34 -13.51 -4.88 -11.29
N GLU A 35 -13.28 -5.37 -12.50
CA GLU A 35 -12.70 -6.67 -12.78
C GLU A 35 -11.26 -6.77 -12.26
N ILE A 36 -10.45 -5.72 -12.45
CA ILE A 36 -9.09 -5.66 -11.90
C ILE A 36 -9.11 -5.62 -10.37
N ILE A 37 -10.03 -4.86 -9.77
CA ILE A 37 -10.17 -4.79 -8.31
C ILE A 37 -10.59 -6.16 -7.74
N GLN A 38 -11.56 -6.83 -8.36
CA GLN A 38 -12.00 -8.17 -7.95
C GLN A 38 -10.90 -9.21 -8.11
N LEU A 39 -10.17 -9.18 -9.22
CA LEU A 39 -9.02 -10.05 -9.46
C LEU A 39 -7.96 -9.83 -8.38
N MET A 40 -7.58 -8.57 -8.12
CA MET A 40 -6.66 -8.21 -7.05
C MET A 40 -7.10 -8.79 -5.70
N MET A 41 -8.35 -8.56 -5.30
CA MET A 41 -8.87 -9.05 -4.02
C MET A 41 -8.80 -10.57 -3.93
N SER A 42 -9.22 -11.27 -4.99
CA SER A 42 -9.16 -12.73 -5.04
C SER A 42 -7.73 -13.28 -4.99
N GLU A 43 -6.78 -12.60 -5.64
CA GLU A 43 -5.41 -13.06 -5.74
C GLU A 43 -4.61 -12.77 -4.47
N ILE A 44 -4.91 -11.70 -3.73
CA ILE A 44 -4.24 -11.39 -2.45
C ILE A 44 -4.89 -12.07 -1.25
N GLN A 45 -6.14 -12.50 -1.33
CA GLN A 45 -6.80 -13.22 -0.24
C GLN A 45 -6.12 -14.57 0.05
N GLY A 46 -6.03 -14.95 1.32
CA GLY A 46 -5.49 -16.24 1.78
C GLY A 46 -4.24 -16.09 2.64
N ALA A 47 -3.60 -17.22 2.94
CA ALA A 47 -2.36 -17.30 3.71
C ALA A 47 -1.21 -17.76 2.81
N ARG A 48 -0.09 -17.04 2.80
CA ARG A 48 1.07 -17.35 1.96
C ARG A 48 2.40 -16.98 2.62
N ASN A 49 3.49 -17.67 2.27
CA ASN A 49 4.85 -17.21 2.60
C ASN A 49 5.39 -16.25 1.53
N ILE A 50 6.58 -15.71 1.78
CA ILE A 50 7.33 -14.88 0.82
C ILE A 50 7.68 -15.61 -0.50
N ASP A 51 7.66 -16.94 -0.49
CA ASP A 51 7.90 -17.78 -1.67
C ASP A 51 6.60 -18.11 -2.43
N GLU A 52 5.47 -17.55 -2.01
CA GLU A 52 4.13 -17.73 -2.58
C GLU A 52 3.53 -19.12 -2.41
N GLU A 53 4.10 -19.91 -1.49
CA GLU A 53 3.49 -21.14 -1.03
C GLU A 53 2.25 -20.80 -0.21
N GLU A 54 1.12 -21.40 -0.57
CA GLU A 54 -0.15 -21.20 0.11
C GLU A 54 -0.27 -22.13 1.33
N PHE A 55 -0.86 -21.60 2.40
CA PHE A 55 -1.16 -22.35 3.62
C PHE A 55 -2.65 -22.34 3.93
N ALA A 56 -3.08 -23.27 4.78
CA ALA A 56 -4.41 -23.21 5.38
C ALA A 56 -4.53 -21.93 6.24
N VAL A 57 -5.55 -21.11 5.95
CA VAL A 57 -5.79 -19.85 6.66
C VAL A 57 -5.97 -20.07 8.16
N GLU A 58 -6.81 -21.04 8.55
CA GLU A 58 -7.12 -21.31 9.96
C GLU A 58 -5.88 -21.72 10.76
N GLU A 59 -5.05 -22.59 10.19
CA GLU A 59 -3.79 -23.01 10.80
C GLU A 59 -2.83 -21.83 10.93
N THR A 60 -2.71 -21.01 9.89
CA THR A 60 -1.81 -19.84 9.90
C THR A 60 -2.25 -18.81 10.94
N LEU A 61 -3.56 -18.55 11.07
CA LEU A 61 -4.10 -17.70 12.11
C LEU A 61 -3.86 -18.27 13.52
N ALA A 62 -3.96 -19.60 13.69
CA ALA A 62 -3.66 -20.23 14.97
C ALA A 62 -2.17 -20.06 15.35
N ARG A 63 -1.25 -20.21 14.37
CA ARG A 63 0.18 -19.93 14.54
C ARG A 63 0.44 -18.46 14.90
N LEU A 64 -0.22 -17.52 14.22
CA LEU A 64 -0.13 -16.08 14.53
C LEU A 64 -0.62 -15.76 15.93
N LYS A 65 -1.73 -16.36 16.36
CA LYS A 65 -2.28 -16.19 17.71
C LYS A 65 -1.35 -16.75 18.79
N ALA A 66 -0.71 -17.88 18.51
CA ALA A 66 0.24 -18.47 19.44
C ALA A 66 1.54 -17.65 19.60
N GLN A 67 1.86 -16.80 18.61
CA GLN A 67 3.08 -15.98 18.56
C GLN A 67 4.36 -16.77 18.87
N LYS A 68 4.40 -18.02 18.39
CA LYS A 68 5.49 -18.95 18.62
C LYS A 68 6.07 -19.36 17.27
N VAL A 69 7.21 -18.78 16.92
CA VAL A 69 7.98 -19.13 15.72
C VAL A 69 9.40 -19.50 16.11
N SER A 70 9.95 -20.49 15.43
CA SER A 70 11.35 -20.87 15.58
C SER A 70 12.24 -19.92 14.78
N HIS A 71 13.51 -19.83 15.17
CA HIS A 71 14.51 -19.13 14.36
C HIS A 71 14.55 -19.71 12.93
N GLY A 72 14.58 -18.84 11.91
CA GLY A 72 14.57 -19.23 10.50
C GLY A 72 13.19 -19.58 9.94
N THR A 73 12.10 -19.32 10.68
CA THR A 73 10.75 -19.38 10.10
C THR A 73 10.64 -18.38 8.94
N ARG A 74 10.26 -18.87 7.76
CA ARG A 74 10.06 -18.01 6.59
C ARG A 74 8.91 -17.01 6.85
N PRO A 75 9.07 -15.72 6.46
CA PRO A 75 7.98 -14.74 6.57
C PRO A 75 6.71 -15.19 5.86
N PHE A 76 5.58 -14.89 6.47
CA PHE A 76 4.26 -15.25 5.95
C PHE A 76 3.21 -14.21 6.32
N GLN A 77 2.16 -14.17 5.52
CA GLN A 77 1.07 -13.21 5.64
C GLN A 77 -0.28 -13.91 5.42
N VAL A 78 -1.28 -13.44 6.15
CA VAL A 78 -2.69 -13.75 5.96
C VAL A 78 -3.41 -12.45 5.61
N VAL A 79 -4.13 -12.44 4.49
CA VAL A 79 -5.01 -11.34 4.07
C VAL A 79 -6.41 -11.88 3.92
N LEU A 80 -7.38 -11.25 4.59
CA LEU A 80 -8.79 -11.64 4.55
C LEU A 80 -9.66 -10.45 4.24
N PHE A 81 -10.65 -10.65 3.37
CA PHE A 81 -11.75 -9.72 3.16
C PHE A 81 -13.01 -10.23 3.85
N GLY A 82 -13.54 -9.40 4.76
CA GLY A 82 -14.77 -9.66 5.49
C GLY A 82 -15.99 -8.96 4.89
N LYS A 83 -17.07 -8.92 5.66
CA LYS A 83 -18.26 -8.11 5.34
C LYS A 83 -17.89 -6.63 5.26
N ASP A 84 -18.68 -5.86 4.52
CA ASP A 84 -18.53 -4.40 4.37
C ASP A 84 -17.16 -3.93 3.86
N HIS A 85 -16.46 -4.80 3.12
CA HIS A 85 -15.10 -4.58 2.62
C HIS A 85 -14.07 -4.35 3.74
N GLU A 86 -14.29 -4.96 4.92
CA GLU A 86 -13.26 -5.04 5.95
C GLU A 86 -12.08 -5.85 5.42
N ILE A 87 -10.87 -5.31 5.56
CA ILE A 87 -9.62 -6.03 5.31
C ILE A 87 -8.92 -6.29 6.65
N ARG A 88 -8.47 -7.53 6.82
CA ARG A 88 -7.59 -7.95 7.92
C ARG A 88 -6.28 -8.42 7.33
N VAL A 89 -5.18 -7.88 7.83
CA VAL A 89 -3.82 -8.21 7.41
C VAL A 89 -3.03 -8.59 8.65
N GLU A 90 -2.51 -9.80 8.69
CA GLU A 90 -1.67 -10.28 9.78
C GLU A 90 -0.51 -11.09 9.23
N GLY A 91 0.61 -11.11 9.93
CA GLY A 91 1.75 -11.87 9.46
C GLY A 91 2.94 -11.86 10.42
N TYR A 92 3.97 -12.57 9.98
CA TYR A 92 5.30 -12.60 10.59
C TYR A 92 6.34 -12.24 9.54
N SER A 93 7.34 -11.48 9.94
CA SER A 93 8.47 -11.13 9.08
C SER A 93 9.73 -10.89 9.91
N GLU A 94 10.87 -10.95 9.23
CA GLU A 94 12.20 -10.62 9.77
C GLU A 94 12.77 -9.35 9.10
N TYR A 95 12.05 -8.80 8.11
CA TYR A 95 12.45 -7.66 7.29
C TYR A 95 11.90 -6.34 7.84
N PHE A 96 12.66 -5.68 8.70
CA PHE A 96 12.23 -4.43 9.38
C PHE A 96 12.10 -3.22 8.44
N ASP A 97 12.84 -3.24 7.33
CA ASP A 97 12.73 -2.30 6.23
C ASP A 97 11.35 -2.33 5.57
N SER A 98 10.70 -3.50 5.57
CA SER A 98 9.34 -3.70 5.06
C SER A 98 8.30 -2.85 5.80
N PHE A 99 8.65 -2.23 6.92
CA PHE A 99 7.72 -1.37 7.65
C PHE A 99 8.38 -0.07 8.15
N GLY A 100 9.48 0.34 7.50
CA GLY A 100 10.11 1.66 7.71
C GLY A 100 11.04 1.75 8.92
N ILE A 101 11.57 0.64 9.42
CA ILE A 101 12.64 0.61 10.43
C ILE A 101 13.92 0.15 9.76
N ILE A 102 14.79 1.12 9.44
CA ILE A 102 16.02 0.86 8.66
C ILE A 102 17.26 1.27 9.46
N SER A 103 17.16 2.33 10.26
CA SER A 103 18.28 2.95 10.95
C SER A 103 18.14 2.91 12.46
N ASP A 104 19.25 3.13 13.17
CA ASP A 104 19.29 3.26 14.63
C ASP A 104 18.36 4.37 15.14
N ALA A 105 18.18 5.43 14.35
CA ALA A 105 17.24 6.48 14.66
C ALA A 105 15.78 5.99 14.63
N ASP A 106 15.44 5.04 13.75
CA ASP A 106 14.10 4.43 13.71
C ASP A 106 13.87 3.49 14.89
N PHE A 107 14.87 2.70 15.28
CA PHE A 107 14.80 1.87 16.49
C PHE A 107 14.64 2.75 17.74
N ALA A 108 15.40 3.83 17.84
CA ALA A 108 15.31 4.78 18.95
C ALA A 108 13.95 5.52 18.97
N ARG A 109 13.41 5.89 17.79
CA ARG A 109 12.10 6.55 17.64
C ARG A 109 10.97 5.76 18.27
N PHE A 110 11.03 4.44 18.20
CA PHE A 110 10.07 3.53 18.83
C PHE A 110 10.56 2.95 20.16
N SER A 111 11.71 3.39 20.67
CA SER A 111 12.31 2.87 21.91
C SER A 111 12.44 1.34 21.92
N ILE A 112 12.73 0.74 20.76
CA ILE A 112 12.91 -0.71 20.63
C ILE A 112 14.28 -1.07 21.26
N PRO A 113 14.31 -1.86 22.33
CA PRO A 113 15.55 -2.25 22.98
C PRO A 113 16.33 -3.29 22.16
N ASN A 114 17.63 -3.43 22.46
CA ASN A 114 18.46 -4.57 22.04
C ASN A 114 18.28 -5.05 20.58
N LYS A 115 18.43 -4.12 19.62
CA LYS A 115 18.22 -4.38 18.18
C LYS A 115 18.99 -5.60 17.62
N ASN A 116 20.11 -5.96 18.24
CA ASN A 116 20.98 -7.06 17.79
C ASN A 116 20.45 -8.45 18.18
N ASN A 117 19.43 -8.51 19.03
CA ASN A 117 18.90 -9.76 19.59
C ASN A 117 17.46 -10.05 19.14
N ILE A 118 17.01 -9.37 18.09
CA ILE A 118 15.66 -9.52 17.54
C ILE A 118 15.65 -10.73 16.60
N GLN A 119 14.66 -11.61 16.79
CA GLN A 119 14.38 -12.71 15.88
C GLN A 119 13.53 -12.27 14.69
N GLY A 120 12.51 -11.43 14.94
CA GLY A 120 11.57 -10.98 13.93
C GLY A 120 10.42 -10.20 14.57
N TYR A 121 9.32 -10.05 13.86
CA TYR A 121 8.14 -9.38 14.37
C TYR A 121 6.85 -9.94 13.77
N TYR A 122 5.80 -9.91 14.58
CA TYR A 122 4.43 -10.05 14.10
C TYR A 122 3.84 -8.69 13.82
N TYR A 123 2.93 -8.63 12.86
CA TYR A 123 2.15 -7.43 12.58
C TYR A 123 0.67 -7.76 12.42
N SER A 124 -0.18 -6.81 12.78
CA SER A 124 -1.62 -6.92 12.59
C SER A 124 -2.26 -5.58 12.24
N TYR A 125 -3.27 -5.63 11.37
CA TYR A 125 -4.02 -4.46 10.94
C TYR A 125 -5.43 -4.83 10.51
N ARG A 126 -6.39 -3.97 10.85
CA ARG A 126 -7.76 -4.00 10.34
C ARG A 126 -8.14 -2.62 9.79
N GLY A 127 -8.83 -2.62 8.66
CA GLY A 127 -9.35 -1.42 8.02
C GLY A 127 -10.57 -1.73 7.16
N THR A 128 -11.22 -0.70 6.64
CA THR A 128 -12.24 -0.84 5.60
C THR A 128 -11.67 -0.34 4.29
N MET A 129 -11.72 -1.13 3.22
CA MET A 129 -11.30 -0.68 1.89
C MET A 129 -12.13 0.54 1.44
N LYS A 130 -11.46 1.55 0.89
CA LYS A 130 -12.07 2.80 0.42
C LYS A 130 -11.87 3.04 -1.07
N ALA A 131 -10.67 2.82 -1.56
CA ALA A 131 -10.34 3.02 -2.96
C ALA A 131 -9.18 2.11 -3.36
N VAL A 132 -9.05 1.88 -4.67
CA VAL A 132 -7.91 1.23 -5.29
C VAL A 132 -7.58 2.02 -6.54
N ASP A 133 -6.35 2.53 -6.62
CA ASP A 133 -5.87 3.26 -7.78
C ASP A 133 -4.59 2.63 -8.32
N TYR A 134 -4.24 2.92 -9.56
CA TYR A 134 -2.92 2.60 -10.07
C TYR A 134 -1.86 3.41 -9.31
N SER A 135 -0.75 2.77 -8.99
CA SER A 135 0.39 3.43 -8.33
C SER A 135 1.03 4.51 -9.21
N LEU A 136 1.10 4.25 -10.53
CA LEU A 136 1.65 5.18 -11.52
C LEU A 136 0.66 5.30 -12.69
N PRO A 137 -0.47 6.00 -12.52
CA PRO A 137 -1.57 6.02 -13.50
C PRO A 137 -1.17 6.53 -14.89
N HIS A 138 -0.13 7.36 -14.99
CA HIS A 138 0.35 7.91 -16.26
C HIS A 138 1.17 6.90 -17.09
N MET A 139 1.59 5.77 -16.51
CA MET A 139 2.28 4.69 -17.22
C MET A 139 1.36 3.53 -17.58
N VAL A 140 0.09 3.62 -17.19
CA VAL A 140 -0.89 2.55 -17.39
C VAL A 140 -1.61 2.74 -18.71
N ARG A 141 -1.75 1.65 -19.47
CA ARG A 141 -2.35 1.68 -20.80
C ARG A 141 -3.87 1.94 -20.75
N ASP A 142 -4.57 1.21 -19.88
CA ASP A 142 -6.03 1.27 -19.76
C ASP A 142 -6.51 0.74 -18.38
N SER A 143 -7.81 0.86 -18.10
CA SER A 143 -8.42 0.45 -16.82
C SER A 143 -8.34 -1.05 -16.52
N ASN A 144 -8.06 -1.90 -17.52
CA ASN A 144 -7.97 -3.35 -17.38
C ASN A 144 -6.52 -3.83 -17.32
N SER A 145 -5.55 -2.92 -17.22
CA SER A 145 -4.14 -3.28 -17.18
C SER A 145 -3.79 -3.88 -15.81
N LYS A 146 -3.04 -4.99 -15.82
CA LYS A 146 -2.57 -5.67 -14.61
C LYS A 146 -1.25 -5.05 -14.13
N ASP A 147 -1.35 -3.83 -13.62
CA ASP A 147 -0.21 -3.02 -13.15
C ASP A 147 -0.25 -2.86 -11.63
N SER A 148 0.82 -2.30 -11.05
CA SER A 148 0.88 -2.08 -9.61
C SER A 148 -0.16 -1.06 -9.13
N LEU A 149 -0.83 -1.40 -8.03
CA LEU A 149 -1.94 -0.69 -7.43
C LEU A 149 -1.57 -0.14 -6.04
N VAL A 150 -2.35 0.82 -5.57
CA VAL A 150 -2.36 1.27 -4.18
C VAL A 150 -3.77 1.02 -3.63
N LEU A 151 -3.83 0.22 -2.58
CA LEU A 151 -5.05 -0.01 -1.80
C LEU A 151 -5.14 1.04 -0.69
N TYR A 152 -6.21 1.82 -0.71
CA TYR A 152 -6.53 2.80 0.32
C TYR A 152 -7.57 2.22 1.27
N THR A 153 -7.26 2.25 2.56
CA THR A 153 -8.14 1.78 3.61
C THR A 153 -8.43 2.89 4.61
N LYS A 154 -9.61 2.84 5.25
CA LYS A 154 -9.91 3.58 6.47
C LYS A 154 -9.54 2.68 7.65
N PRO A 155 -8.53 3.03 8.46
CA PRO A 155 -8.15 2.20 9.60
C PRO A 155 -9.28 1.98 10.61
N LEU A 156 -9.42 0.73 11.05
CA LEU A 156 -10.25 0.33 12.20
C LEU A 156 -9.38 0.08 13.43
N THR A 157 -8.13 -0.34 13.23
CA THR A 157 -7.12 -0.48 14.27
C THR A 157 -5.85 0.27 13.88
N ASN A 158 -4.99 0.50 14.89
CA ASN A 158 -3.59 0.82 14.63
C ASN A 158 -2.92 -0.32 13.84
N TYR A 159 -1.84 -0.01 13.12
CA TYR A 159 -0.94 -1.02 12.59
C TYR A 159 -0.01 -1.45 13.75
N GLN A 160 -0.29 -2.63 14.29
CA GLN A 160 0.38 -3.13 15.50
C GLN A 160 1.60 -3.95 15.12
N ILE A 161 2.69 -3.77 15.85
CA ILE A 161 3.93 -4.53 15.73
C ILE A 161 4.26 -5.18 17.06
N THR A 162 4.55 -6.48 17.04
CA THR A 162 5.10 -7.23 18.17
C THR A 162 6.46 -7.78 17.77
N VAL A 163 7.52 -7.14 18.26
CA VAL A 163 8.91 -7.61 18.11
C VAL A 163 9.12 -8.83 19.01
N ILE A 164 9.77 -9.85 18.46
CA ILE A 164 10.15 -11.08 19.17
C ILE A 164 11.67 -11.15 19.25
N TYR A 165 12.19 -11.31 20.47
CA TYR A 165 13.63 -11.49 20.70
C TYR A 165 14.01 -12.97 20.69
N LEU A 166 15.29 -13.28 20.47
CA LEU A 166 15.80 -14.66 20.43
C LEU A 166 15.58 -15.42 21.75
N GLU A 167 15.52 -14.73 22.89
CA GLU A 167 15.17 -15.32 24.20
C GLU A 167 13.66 -15.52 24.42
N GLY A 168 12.82 -15.14 23.47
CA GLY A 168 11.36 -15.22 23.55
C GLY A 168 10.68 -14.04 24.25
N ALA A 169 11.44 -13.05 24.72
CA ALA A 169 10.85 -11.79 25.17
C ALA A 169 10.12 -11.09 24.01
N GLN A 170 9.13 -10.27 24.33
CA GLN A 170 8.34 -9.54 23.34
C GLN A 170 8.31 -8.04 23.65
N TYR A 171 8.32 -7.22 22.60
CA TYR A 171 8.14 -5.77 22.71
C TYR A 171 7.09 -5.30 21.71
N GLN A 172 6.10 -4.55 22.19
CA GLN A 172 4.98 -4.11 21.36
C GLN A 172 4.99 -2.60 21.17
N PHE A 173 4.74 -2.16 19.94
CA PHE A 173 4.48 -0.77 19.61
C PHE A 173 3.53 -0.68 18.42
N ASN A 174 3.02 0.53 18.18
CA ASN A 174 2.03 0.76 17.14
C ASN A 174 2.44 1.94 16.27
N TYR A 175 2.16 1.86 14.97
CA TYR A 175 1.97 3.06 14.17
C TYR A 175 0.56 3.59 14.43
N GLY A 176 0.45 4.86 14.80
CA GLY A 176 -0.85 5.50 14.98
C GLY A 176 -1.57 5.54 13.65
N SER A 177 -2.68 4.82 13.51
CA SER A 177 -3.41 4.79 12.25
C SER A 177 -4.36 5.99 12.17
N MET A 178 -4.11 6.94 11.28
CA MET A 178 -4.96 8.11 11.10
C MET A 178 -5.40 8.23 9.64
N PRO A 179 -6.69 8.51 9.37
CA PRO A 179 -7.09 8.89 8.02
C PRO A 179 -6.39 10.20 7.64
N ILE A 180 -5.76 10.24 6.46
CA ILE A 180 -5.11 11.46 5.95
C ILE A 180 -6.14 12.59 5.94
N SER A 181 -5.88 13.65 6.69
CA SER A 181 -6.60 14.91 6.52
C SER A 181 -6.02 15.60 5.29
N ILE A 182 -6.72 15.47 4.15
CA ILE A 182 -6.49 16.33 3.00
C ILE A 182 -7.12 17.68 3.38
N GLY A 183 -6.29 18.65 3.78
CA GLY A 183 -6.75 20.01 3.94
C GLY A 183 -7.32 20.51 2.60
N ILE A 184 -8.40 21.28 2.63
CA ILE A 184 -9.15 21.73 1.43
C ILE A 184 -8.23 22.46 0.41
N PHE A 185 -7.03 22.91 0.79
CA PHE A 185 -6.03 23.52 -0.09
C PHE A 185 -4.57 23.22 0.28
N GLY A 186 -4.25 22.06 0.87
CA GLY A 186 -2.89 21.78 1.35
C GLY A 186 -2.40 20.35 1.11
N PRO A 187 -1.06 20.13 1.11
CA PRO A 187 -0.50 18.79 0.99
C PRO A 187 -1.01 17.89 2.13
N ALA A 188 -1.12 16.59 1.83
CA ALA A 188 -1.46 15.58 2.83
C ALA A 188 -0.53 15.71 4.05
N LYS A 189 -1.13 15.83 5.25
CA LYS A 189 -0.35 15.82 6.49
C LYS A 189 0.07 14.38 6.78
N SER A 190 1.36 14.08 6.62
CA SER A 190 1.98 12.87 7.18
C SER A 190 2.44 13.16 8.61
N TYR A 191 2.07 12.29 9.55
CA TYR A 191 2.50 12.41 10.94
C TYR A 191 3.62 11.40 11.19
N LYS A 192 4.67 11.83 11.93
CA LYS A 192 5.70 10.88 12.40
C LYS A 192 5.03 9.76 13.19
N ASN A 193 5.45 8.51 12.96
CA ASN A 193 4.91 7.29 13.58
C ASN A 193 3.45 7.00 13.21
N SER A 194 2.98 7.45 12.05
CA SER A 194 1.63 7.14 11.58
C SER A 194 1.63 6.15 10.42
N PHE A 195 0.54 5.38 10.35
CA PHE A 195 0.20 4.59 9.17
C PHE A 195 -1.10 5.15 8.61
N ASP A 196 -1.14 5.45 7.32
CA ASP A 196 -2.28 6.14 6.72
C ASP A 196 -3.27 5.22 6.01
N GLY A 197 -3.11 3.90 6.21
CA GLY A 197 -4.01 2.91 5.63
C GLY A 197 -3.72 2.57 4.18
N ARG A 198 -2.55 2.95 3.63
CA ARG A 198 -2.16 2.63 2.25
C ARG A 198 -1.30 1.38 2.17
N PHE A 199 -1.65 0.47 1.28
CA PHE A 199 -0.83 -0.69 0.94
C PHE A 199 -0.48 -0.68 -0.53
N TYR A 200 0.78 -0.98 -0.84
CA TYR A 200 1.20 -1.22 -2.20
C TYR A 200 0.83 -2.65 -2.62
N ILE A 201 0.37 -2.81 -3.85
CA ILE A 201 0.01 -4.11 -4.43
C ILE A 201 0.70 -4.21 -5.77
N SER A 202 1.43 -5.29 -6.02
CA SER A 202 2.09 -5.51 -7.31
C SER A 202 1.86 -6.93 -7.80
N PRO A 203 1.85 -7.17 -9.12
CA PRO A 203 2.04 -8.51 -9.65
C PRO A 203 3.36 -9.10 -9.15
N SER A 204 3.38 -10.42 -8.92
CA SER A 204 4.60 -11.17 -8.69
C SER A 204 5.35 -11.41 -10.00
N ASP A 205 6.67 -11.26 -9.98
CA ASP A 205 7.51 -11.67 -11.11
C ASP A 205 7.50 -13.20 -11.32
N LYS A 206 7.16 -13.99 -10.28
CA LYS A 206 7.17 -15.46 -10.34
C LYS A 206 5.84 -16.02 -10.86
N THR A 207 4.72 -15.54 -10.32
CA THR A 207 3.39 -16.12 -10.59
C THR A 207 2.47 -15.19 -11.37
N ASN A 208 2.87 -13.94 -11.56
CA ASN A 208 2.04 -12.86 -12.11
C ASN A 208 0.74 -12.62 -11.31
N ARG A 209 0.58 -13.18 -10.10
CA ARG A 209 -0.55 -12.89 -9.21
C ARG A 209 -0.27 -11.62 -8.43
N TYR A 210 -1.30 -10.84 -8.14
CA TYR A 210 -1.20 -9.72 -7.21
C TYR A 210 -0.75 -10.20 -5.82
N GLN A 211 0.08 -9.38 -5.18
CA GLN A 211 0.53 -9.56 -3.82
C GLN A 211 0.36 -8.26 -3.05
N LEU A 212 -0.14 -8.37 -1.82
CA LEU A 212 -0.12 -7.27 -0.88
C LEU A 212 1.31 -7.11 -0.36
N ARG A 213 1.92 -5.96 -0.66
CA ARG A 213 3.25 -5.60 -0.18
C ARG A 213 3.13 -4.82 1.11
N SER A 214 4.30 -4.43 1.61
CA SER A 214 4.47 -3.58 2.77
C SER A 214 3.51 -2.39 2.81
N PRO A 215 3.05 -2.00 4.02
CA PRO A 215 2.41 -0.71 4.24
C PRO A 215 3.26 0.44 3.70
N MET A 216 2.60 1.46 3.16
CA MET A 216 3.24 2.71 2.74
C MET A 216 3.24 3.69 3.93
N TYR A 217 4.35 4.42 4.10
CA TYR A 217 4.58 5.39 5.19
C TYR A 217 4.88 6.78 4.63
#